data_AF-A0A2N9J2M9-F1
#
_entry.id   AF-A0A2N9J2M9-F1
#
_cell.length_a   1.000
_cell.length_b   1.000
_cell.length_c   1.000
_cell.angle_alpha   90.00
_cell.angle_beta   90.00
_cell.angle_gamma   90.00
#
_symmetry.space_group_name_H-M   'P 1'
#
loop_
_entity.id
_entity.type
_entity.pdbx_description
1 polymer ?
#
loop_
_entity_poly.entity_id
_entity_poly.type
_entity_poly.pdbx_seq_one_letter_code
_entity_poly.pdbx_strand_id
1 'polypeptide(L)'
;MGGRTRVIMFHLLLPLCVHWIAEEMTVSVLVDVITDALCPGDSTCTQAIYLNGLQQTVVGIFKMVVLPLLGQLADEHGRKPLLLLTVSTSIFPFAILAWNQSKGFVYAYYVLRTISYILSQGSIFCIAVAYAADVVEDSKRAAAFSWITGLSSASHVLGNLLALFLPEKYIFPVSIALLIFSPVYMQFFLVETVKPAPRRDQDSACLTRTMEVLHKRYKSMRDAATIVISSPTLRGISLVSFFYELGMSGITGVLWYYLKAAFGFEQKSILRNSDAGGSRFNCFTDVGASTNKSTGWRESDIVHRFTCINSLRIILWPCMGGMDSSTSDQYKSVQHDYLGKAQGFVAGVESIASLLSPLAMSPLTSWFLSTNAPFNCKGFSIVCASICMMIALCYACLLKPEVLPSHDSEDDIETPLLSDS
;
A
#
# COMPACT_ATOMS: atom_id res chain seq x y z
N MET A 1 16.98 14.47 -15.94
CA MET A 1 16.78 13.19 -16.65
C MET A 1 16.92 13.45 -18.13
N GLY A 2 17.67 12.62 -18.84
CA GLY A 2 17.72 12.67 -20.31
C GLY A 2 16.35 12.38 -20.94
N GLY A 3 16.15 12.79 -22.20
CA GLY A 3 14.86 12.64 -22.90
C GLY A 3 14.36 11.20 -22.96
N ARG A 4 15.25 10.22 -23.17
CA ARG A 4 14.90 8.80 -23.24
C ARG A 4 14.40 8.23 -21.90
N THR A 5 15.05 8.57 -20.79
CA THR A 5 14.63 8.11 -19.45
C THR A 5 13.27 8.69 -19.05
N ARG A 6 12.98 9.94 -19.42
CA ARG A 6 11.67 10.56 -19.18
C ARG A 6 10.55 9.81 -19.89
N VAL A 7 10.78 9.43 -21.16
CA VAL A 7 9.80 8.67 -21.95
C VAL A 7 9.55 7.30 -21.33
N ILE A 8 10.60 6.57 -20.95
CA ILE A 8 10.47 5.25 -20.31
C ILE A 8 9.70 5.34 -18.99
N MET A 9 10.04 6.31 -18.13
CA MET A 9 9.32 6.52 -16.88
C MET A 9 7.86 6.89 -17.10
N PHE A 10 7.54 7.69 -18.12
CA PHE A 10 6.15 8.00 -18.46
C PHE A 10 5.36 6.74 -18.84
N HIS A 11 5.95 5.86 -19.66
CA HIS A 11 5.32 4.58 -20.05
C HIS A 11 5.17 3.59 -18.89
N LEU A 12 5.93 3.74 -17.82
CA LEU A 12 5.75 2.99 -16.57
C LEU A 12 4.64 3.61 -15.70
N LEU A 13 4.71 4.93 -15.47
CA LEU A 13 3.87 5.65 -14.51
C LEU A 13 2.41 5.76 -14.96
N LEU A 14 2.16 6.03 -16.25
CA LEU A 14 0.81 6.20 -16.78
C LEU A 14 -0.08 4.95 -16.55
N PRO A 15 0.29 3.75 -17.00
CA PRO A 15 -0.56 2.57 -16.80
C PRO A 15 -0.65 2.16 -15.32
N LEU A 16 0.37 2.41 -14.49
CA LEU A 16 0.28 2.18 -13.04
C LEU A 16 -0.74 3.10 -12.37
N CYS A 17 -0.74 4.38 -12.74
CA CYS A 17 -1.72 5.35 -12.29
C CYS A 17 -3.14 4.90 -12.64
N VAL A 18 -3.35 4.52 -13.91
CA VAL A 18 -4.66 4.02 -14.38
C VAL A 18 -5.10 2.78 -13.61
N HIS A 19 -4.18 1.83 -13.37
CA HIS A 19 -4.46 0.63 -12.59
C HIS A 19 -4.89 0.96 -11.14
N TRP A 20 -4.14 1.82 -10.45
CA TRP A 20 -4.47 2.21 -9.07
C TRP A 20 -5.80 2.97 -8.97
N ILE A 21 -6.08 3.86 -9.93
CA ILE A 21 -7.38 4.54 -10.02
C ILE A 21 -8.51 3.51 -10.17
N ALA A 22 -8.33 2.54 -11.07
CA ALA A 22 -9.36 1.56 -11.39
C ALA A 22 -9.67 0.63 -10.20
N GLU A 23 -8.66 0.22 -9.45
CA GLU A 23 -8.86 -0.57 -8.22
C GLU A 23 -9.59 0.26 -7.15
N GLU A 24 -9.13 1.49 -6.89
CA GLU A 24 -9.68 2.32 -5.81
C GLU A 24 -11.12 2.75 -6.08
N MET A 25 -11.46 3.10 -7.33
CA MET A 25 -12.80 3.53 -7.72
C MET A 25 -13.90 2.50 -7.36
N THR A 26 -13.54 1.23 -7.25
CA THR A 26 -14.49 0.16 -6.92
C THR A 26 -14.71 -0.05 -5.42
N VAL A 27 -13.85 0.49 -4.55
CA VAL A 27 -13.82 0.15 -3.12
C VAL A 27 -15.12 0.53 -2.41
N SER A 28 -15.67 1.71 -2.70
CA SER A 28 -16.93 2.17 -2.10
C SER A 28 -18.12 1.31 -2.52
N VAL A 29 -18.30 1.11 -3.84
CA VAL A 29 -19.38 0.32 -4.44
C VAL A 29 -19.29 -1.15 -4.02
N LEU A 30 -18.08 -1.67 -3.84
CA LEU A 30 -17.87 -3.04 -3.46
C LEU A 30 -18.50 -3.36 -2.10
N VAL A 31 -18.43 -2.44 -1.13
CA VAL A 31 -19.08 -2.62 0.18
C VAL A 31 -20.59 -2.74 0.01
N ASP A 32 -21.17 -1.98 -0.92
CA ASP A 32 -22.59 -2.05 -1.24
C ASP A 32 -22.96 -3.40 -1.87
N VAL A 33 -22.29 -3.79 -2.94
CA VAL A 33 -22.54 -5.07 -3.63
C VAL A 33 -22.36 -6.28 -2.71
N ILE A 34 -21.30 -6.30 -1.89
CA ILE A 34 -21.05 -7.41 -0.97
C ILE A 34 -22.13 -7.48 0.12
N THR A 35 -22.52 -6.34 0.67
CA THR A 35 -23.56 -6.28 1.72
C THR A 35 -24.90 -6.73 1.16
N ASP A 36 -25.30 -6.20 0.00
CA ASP A 36 -26.57 -6.52 -0.66
C ASP A 36 -26.65 -8.01 -1.03
N ALA A 37 -25.54 -8.60 -1.45
CA ALA A 37 -25.46 -10.02 -1.78
C ALA A 37 -25.49 -10.92 -0.54
N LEU A 38 -24.68 -10.65 0.49
CA LEU A 38 -24.51 -11.53 1.65
C LEU A 38 -25.63 -11.37 2.69
N CYS A 39 -26.02 -10.13 2.99
CA CYS A 39 -26.97 -9.76 4.04
C CYS A 39 -28.08 -8.84 3.46
N PRO A 40 -29.02 -9.39 2.65
CA PRO A 40 -30.04 -8.59 2.01
C PRO A 40 -30.98 -7.94 3.05
N GLY A 41 -31.08 -6.61 3.04
CA GLY A 41 -32.00 -5.86 3.91
C GLY A 41 -31.44 -5.40 5.26
N ASP A 42 -30.22 -5.79 5.62
CA ASP A 42 -29.56 -5.36 6.86
C ASP A 42 -28.51 -4.27 6.59
N SER A 43 -28.56 -3.16 7.34
CA SER A 43 -27.55 -2.08 7.27
C SER A 43 -26.17 -2.50 7.80
N THR A 44 -26.10 -3.62 8.55
CA THR A 44 -24.88 -4.12 9.19
C THR A 44 -24.64 -5.58 8.82
N CYS A 45 -23.70 -5.83 7.90
CA CYS A 45 -23.32 -7.20 7.52
C CYS A 45 -22.03 -7.63 8.23
N THR A 46 -22.17 -8.18 9.43
CA THR A 46 -21.06 -8.78 10.20
C THR A 46 -20.23 -9.76 9.37
N GLN A 47 -20.90 -10.54 8.52
CA GLN A 47 -20.25 -11.53 7.67
C GLN A 47 -19.28 -10.89 6.66
N ALA A 48 -19.66 -9.78 6.02
CA ALA A 48 -18.81 -9.08 5.07
C ALA A 48 -17.56 -8.49 5.75
N ILE A 49 -17.73 -7.91 6.95
CA ILE A 49 -16.64 -7.38 7.76
C ILE A 49 -15.64 -8.49 8.12
N TYR A 50 -16.14 -9.65 8.56
CA TYR A 50 -15.30 -10.80 8.90
C TYR A 50 -14.54 -11.35 7.68
N LEU A 51 -15.21 -11.51 6.54
CA LEU A 51 -14.57 -11.98 5.29
C LEU A 51 -13.49 -11.01 4.81
N ASN A 52 -13.73 -9.70 4.88
CA ASN A 52 -12.72 -8.69 4.55
C ASN A 52 -11.50 -8.78 5.48
N GLY A 53 -11.76 -8.92 6.79
CA GLY A 53 -10.70 -9.10 7.79
C GLY A 53 -9.88 -10.37 7.58
N LEU A 54 -10.55 -11.49 7.28
CA LEU A 54 -9.90 -12.76 6.96
C LEU A 54 -9.06 -12.65 5.69
N GLN A 55 -9.58 -12.04 4.63
CA GLN A 55 -8.83 -11.82 3.38
C GLN A 55 -7.54 -11.05 3.64
N GLN A 56 -7.60 -9.91 4.33
CA GLN A 56 -6.41 -9.09 4.64
C GLN A 56 -5.38 -9.85 5.49
N THR A 57 -5.85 -10.65 6.45
CA THR A 57 -5.02 -11.54 7.28
C THR A 57 -4.28 -12.57 6.42
N VAL A 58 -5.02 -13.29 5.55
CA VAL A 58 -4.45 -14.31 4.65
C VAL A 58 -3.43 -13.68 3.70
N VAL A 59 -3.79 -12.58 3.05
CA VAL A 59 -2.88 -11.84 2.17
C VAL A 59 -1.63 -11.39 2.93
N GLY A 60 -1.79 -10.87 4.15
CA GLY A 60 -0.68 -10.46 5.02
C GLY A 60 0.33 -11.56 5.33
N ILE A 61 -0.13 -12.80 5.54
CA ILE A 61 0.74 -13.97 5.77
C ILE A 61 1.50 -14.32 4.49
N PHE A 62 0.78 -14.50 3.38
CA PHE A 62 1.38 -15.00 2.15
C PHE A 62 2.26 -13.97 1.45
N LYS A 63 1.96 -12.67 1.55
CA LYS A 63 2.79 -11.61 0.95
C LYS A 63 4.23 -11.60 1.50
N MET A 64 4.45 -11.99 2.76
CA MET A 64 5.81 -12.05 3.34
C MET A 64 6.72 -13.01 2.57
N VAL A 65 6.15 -14.05 1.96
CA VAL A 65 6.89 -15.06 1.20
C VAL A 65 6.84 -14.76 -0.30
N VAL A 66 5.67 -14.40 -0.81
CA VAL A 66 5.44 -14.23 -2.25
C VAL A 66 6.09 -12.96 -2.79
N LEU A 67 6.10 -11.86 -2.04
CA LEU A 67 6.67 -10.59 -2.49
C LEU A 67 8.19 -10.71 -2.79
N PRO A 68 9.03 -11.29 -1.91
CA PRO A 68 10.45 -11.54 -2.25
C PRO A 68 10.66 -12.50 -3.42
N LEU A 69 9.82 -13.54 -3.54
CA LEU A 69 9.92 -14.53 -4.62
C LEU A 69 9.61 -13.88 -5.97
N LEU A 70 8.54 -13.09 -6.06
CA LEU A 70 8.20 -12.35 -7.27
C LEU A 70 9.26 -11.31 -7.63
N GLY A 71 9.89 -10.68 -6.64
CA GLY A 71 11.03 -9.80 -6.88
C GLY A 71 12.20 -10.50 -7.57
N GLN A 72 12.60 -11.67 -7.07
CA GLN A 72 13.68 -12.46 -7.68
C GLN A 72 13.29 -13.00 -9.07
N LEU A 73 12.05 -13.45 -9.22
CA LEU A 73 11.55 -13.88 -10.53
C LEU A 73 11.57 -12.72 -11.53
N ALA A 74 11.27 -11.49 -11.10
CA ALA A 74 11.37 -10.30 -11.94
C ALA A 74 12.83 -9.97 -12.31
N ASP A 75 13.77 -10.19 -11.39
CA ASP A 75 15.20 -10.02 -11.65
C ASP A 75 15.75 -11.10 -12.62
N GLU A 76 15.20 -12.32 -12.62
CA GLU A 76 15.66 -13.42 -13.47
C GLU A 76 14.97 -13.50 -14.84
N HIS A 77 13.64 -13.35 -14.86
CA HIS A 77 12.81 -13.55 -16.06
C HIS A 77 12.47 -12.24 -16.79
N GLY A 78 12.81 -11.09 -16.21
CA GLY A 78 12.48 -9.78 -16.74
C GLY A 78 11.48 -9.03 -15.88
N ARG A 79 11.62 -7.71 -15.79
CA ARG A 79 10.73 -6.88 -14.98
C ARG A 79 9.39 -6.62 -15.68
N LYS A 80 9.38 -6.46 -17.00
CA LYS A 80 8.15 -6.25 -17.78
C LYS A 80 7.18 -7.43 -17.70
N PRO A 81 7.56 -8.71 -17.93
CA PRO A 81 6.62 -9.81 -17.91
C PRO A 81 6.04 -10.04 -16.51
N LEU A 82 6.84 -9.88 -15.46
CA LEU A 82 6.34 -10.01 -14.08
C LEU A 82 5.42 -8.84 -13.70
N LEU A 83 5.71 -7.62 -14.13
CA LEU A 83 4.81 -6.47 -13.94
C LEU A 83 3.48 -6.68 -14.68
N LEU A 84 3.52 -7.16 -15.93
CA LEU A 84 2.32 -7.49 -16.69
C LEU A 84 1.49 -8.59 -16.01
N LEU A 85 2.15 -9.64 -15.51
CA LEU A 85 1.49 -10.73 -14.79
C LEU A 85 0.75 -10.20 -13.55
N THR A 86 1.45 -9.44 -12.71
CA THR A 86 0.91 -8.90 -11.45
C THR A 86 -0.19 -7.86 -11.64
N VAL A 87 -0.14 -7.04 -12.69
CA VAL A 87 -1.22 -6.10 -13.01
C VAL A 87 -2.45 -6.83 -13.59
N SER A 88 -2.23 -7.89 -14.37
CA SER A 88 -3.32 -8.62 -15.04
C SER A 88 -4.15 -9.47 -14.09
N THR A 89 -3.58 -9.94 -12.97
CA THR A 89 -4.32 -10.75 -11.99
C THR A 89 -5.51 -10.01 -11.38
N SER A 90 -5.43 -8.67 -11.27
CA SER A 90 -6.52 -7.85 -10.75
C SER A 90 -7.76 -7.82 -11.65
N ILE A 91 -7.67 -8.22 -12.93
CA ILE A 91 -8.81 -8.22 -13.86
C ILE A 91 -9.85 -9.28 -13.45
N PHE A 92 -9.41 -10.47 -13.05
CA PHE A 92 -10.29 -11.62 -12.82
C PHE A 92 -11.30 -11.44 -11.68
N PRO A 93 -10.93 -10.91 -10.48
CA PRO A 93 -11.89 -10.67 -9.42
C PRO A 93 -13.03 -9.75 -9.88
N PHE A 94 -12.71 -8.63 -10.53
CA PHE A 94 -13.74 -7.68 -10.97
C PHE A 94 -14.59 -8.24 -12.10
N ALA A 95 -14.02 -9.03 -13.01
CA ALA A 95 -14.77 -9.69 -14.07
C ALA A 95 -15.86 -10.64 -13.52
N ILE A 96 -15.57 -11.37 -12.44
CA ILE A 96 -16.57 -12.23 -11.77
C ILE A 96 -17.74 -11.42 -11.21
N LEU A 97 -17.44 -10.31 -10.51
CA LEU A 97 -18.49 -9.45 -9.95
C LEU A 97 -19.33 -8.74 -11.01
N ALA A 98 -18.73 -8.39 -12.15
CA ALA A 98 -19.46 -7.81 -13.27
C ALA A 98 -20.40 -8.81 -13.96
N TRP A 99 -20.10 -10.12 -13.88
CA TRP A 99 -20.93 -11.16 -14.48
C TRP A 99 -22.21 -11.40 -13.68
N ASN A 100 -22.10 -11.61 -12.37
CA ASN A 100 -23.22 -11.84 -11.49
C ASN A 100 -22.86 -11.48 -10.05
N GLN A 101 -23.79 -10.84 -9.34
CA GLN A 101 -23.62 -10.37 -7.96
C GLN A 101 -24.32 -11.28 -6.94
N SER A 102 -24.53 -12.56 -7.27
CA SER A 102 -25.11 -13.52 -6.32
C SER A 102 -24.12 -13.95 -5.23
N LYS A 103 -24.63 -14.50 -4.11
CA LYS A 103 -23.82 -14.97 -2.98
C LYS A 103 -22.65 -15.86 -3.41
N GLY A 104 -22.89 -16.81 -4.32
CA GLY A 104 -21.85 -17.72 -4.82
C GLY A 104 -20.72 -16.99 -5.57
N PHE A 105 -21.06 -15.98 -6.38
CA PHE A 105 -20.08 -15.18 -7.11
C PHE A 105 -19.29 -14.25 -6.20
N VAL A 106 -19.91 -13.74 -5.12
CA VAL A 106 -19.19 -12.94 -4.10
C VAL A 106 -18.13 -13.79 -3.37
N TYR A 107 -18.43 -15.05 -3.03
CA TYR A 107 -17.40 -15.94 -2.49
C TYR A 107 -16.29 -16.26 -3.49
N ALA A 108 -16.63 -16.52 -4.76
CA ALA A 108 -15.65 -16.73 -5.81
C ALA A 108 -14.76 -15.49 -6.00
N TYR A 109 -15.36 -14.30 -5.93
CA TYR A 109 -14.65 -13.03 -5.93
C TYR A 109 -13.66 -12.90 -4.76
N TYR A 110 -14.06 -13.24 -3.53
CA TYR A 110 -13.15 -13.21 -2.38
C TYR A 110 -11.95 -14.14 -2.57
N VAL A 111 -12.16 -15.34 -3.12
CA VAL A 111 -11.08 -16.30 -3.41
C VAL A 111 -10.13 -15.73 -4.47
N LEU A 112 -10.66 -15.27 -5.61
CA LEU A 112 -9.84 -14.70 -6.68
C LEU A 112 -9.12 -13.43 -6.23
N ARG A 113 -9.80 -12.54 -5.48
CA ARG A 113 -9.18 -11.31 -4.99
C ARG A 113 -8.11 -11.60 -3.96
N THR A 114 -8.26 -12.63 -3.13
CA THR A 114 -7.20 -13.07 -2.22
C THR A 114 -5.96 -13.51 -3.00
N ILE A 115 -6.11 -14.38 -4.01
CA ILE A 115 -5.00 -14.84 -4.85
C ILE A 115 -4.36 -13.66 -5.59
N SER A 116 -5.19 -12.78 -6.18
CA SER A 116 -4.71 -11.58 -6.86
C SER A 116 -3.93 -10.68 -5.90
N TYR A 117 -4.43 -10.42 -4.70
CA TYR A 117 -3.75 -9.57 -3.73
C TYR A 117 -2.43 -10.17 -3.26
N ILE A 118 -2.35 -11.49 -3.06
CA ILE A 118 -1.10 -12.17 -2.71
C ILE A 118 -0.03 -11.93 -3.79
N LEU A 119 -0.42 -11.91 -5.06
CA LEU A 119 0.51 -11.71 -6.19
C LEU A 119 0.78 -10.24 -6.49
N SER A 120 -0.25 -9.39 -6.46
CA SER A 120 -0.23 -8.00 -6.93
C SER A 120 0.11 -7.00 -5.83
N GLN A 121 -0.49 -7.15 -4.64
CA GLN A 121 -0.42 -6.15 -3.58
C GLN A 121 1.01 -6.07 -3.03
N GLY A 122 1.64 -4.90 -3.14
CA GLY A 122 3.06 -4.70 -2.82
C GLY A 122 3.99 -5.05 -3.98
N SER A 123 3.77 -6.17 -4.68
CA SER A 123 4.65 -6.62 -5.78
C SER A 123 4.68 -5.64 -6.95
N ILE A 124 3.53 -5.10 -7.35
CA ILE A 124 3.46 -4.09 -8.43
C ILE A 124 4.35 -2.89 -8.07
N PHE A 125 4.26 -2.42 -6.83
CA PHE A 125 5.04 -1.28 -6.35
C PHE A 125 6.55 -1.61 -6.28
N CYS A 126 6.91 -2.77 -5.71
CA CYS A 126 8.31 -3.20 -5.62
C CYS A 126 8.95 -3.39 -6.99
N ILE A 127 8.26 -4.05 -7.94
CA ILE A 127 8.76 -4.27 -9.30
C ILE A 127 8.87 -2.93 -10.05
N ALA A 128 7.92 -2.01 -9.86
CA ALA A 128 7.96 -0.67 -10.47
C ALA A 128 9.13 0.18 -9.96
N VAL A 129 9.38 0.16 -8.64
CA VAL A 129 10.53 0.85 -8.03
C VAL A 129 11.84 0.24 -8.54
N ALA A 130 11.94 -1.08 -8.61
CA ALA A 130 13.12 -1.75 -9.11
C ALA A 130 13.34 -1.49 -10.62
N TYR A 131 12.28 -1.44 -11.42
CA TYR A 131 12.33 -1.03 -12.81
C TYR A 131 12.82 0.42 -12.96
N ALA A 132 12.34 1.33 -12.10
CA ALA A 132 12.82 2.71 -12.09
C ALA A 132 14.30 2.80 -11.69
N ALA A 133 14.76 1.97 -10.77
CA ALA A 133 16.16 1.91 -10.36
C ALA A 133 17.09 1.50 -11.53
N ASP A 134 16.64 0.60 -12.41
CA ASP A 134 17.41 0.16 -13.58
C ASP A 134 17.61 1.28 -14.63
N VAL A 135 16.66 2.22 -14.74
CA VAL A 135 16.65 3.22 -15.83
C VAL A 135 17.09 4.62 -15.39
N VAL A 136 17.03 4.90 -14.08
CA VAL A 136 17.34 6.20 -13.49
C VAL A 136 18.74 6.17 -12.85
N GLU A 137 19.52 7.21 -13.16
CA GLU A 137 20.82 7.49 -12.52
C GLU A 137 20.68 7.60 -10.99
N ASP A 138 21.66 7.09 -10.24
CA ASP A 138 21.67 7.03 -8.77
C ASP A 138 21.25 8.35 -8.10
N SER A 139 21.77 9.49 -8.57
CA SER A 139 21.48 10.82 -8.04
C SER A 139 20.02 11.26 -8.16
N LYS A 140 19.25 10.65 -9.08
CA LYS A 140 17.85 11.00 -9.38
C LYS A 140 16.87 9.91 -8.93
N ARG A 141 17.36 8.78 -8.39
CA ARG A 141 16.51 7.66 -7.94
C ARG A 141 15.55 8.06 -6.83
N ALA A 142 16.04 8.80 -5.83
CA ALA A 142 15.19 9.30 -4.75
C ALA A 142 13.98 10.08 -5.30
N ALA A 143 14.21 11.04 -6.21
CA ALA A 143 13.14 11.78 -6.86
C ALA A 143 12.19 10.87 -7.67
N ALA A 144 12.72 9.89 -8.41
CA ALA A 144 11.90 8.94 -9.16
C ALA A 144 11.01 8.08 -8.25
N PHE A 145 11.53 7.60 -7.13
CA PHE A 145 10.78 6.83 -6.14
C PHE A 145 9.70 7.69 -5.45
N SER A 146 10.00 8.96 -5.18
CA SER A 146 9.01 9.94 -4.70
C SER A 146 7.90 10.15 -5.72
N TRP A 147 8.21 10.26 -7.01
CA TRP A 147 7.18 10.40 -8.06
C TRP A 147 6.28 9.18 -8.17
N ILE A 148 6.82 7.96 -8.11
CA ILE A 148 6.02 6.71 -8.13
C ILE A 148 5.08 6.67 -6.92
N THR A 149 5.60 6.96 -5.73
CA THR A 149 4.83 6.93 -4.48
C THR A 149 3.76 8.03 -4.44
N GLY A 150 4.12 9.26 -4.81
CA GLY A 150 3.19 10.38 -4.86
C GLY A 150 2.09 10.17 -5.90
N LEU A 151 2.42 9.59 -7.06
CA LEU A 151 1.44 9.25 -8.08
C LEU A 151 0.48 8.15 -7.60
N SER A 152 0.97 7.16 -6.86
CA SER A 152 0.13 6.15 -6.22
C SER A 152 -0.91 6.79 -5.31
N SER A 153 -0.49 7.67 -4.40
CA SER A 153 -1.43 8.36 -3.52
C SER A 153 -2.42 9.26 -4.27
N ALA A 154 -1.95 10.02 -5.26
CA ALA A 154 -2.82 10.86 -6.10
C ALA A 154 -3.86 10.00 -6.85
N SER A 155 -3.47 8.82 -7.30
CA SER A 155 -4.35 7.85 -7.97
C SER A 155 -5.48 7.37 -7.05
N HIS A 156 -5.17 7.06 -5.78
CA HIS A 156 -6.21 6.68 -4.81
C HIS A 156 -7.21 7.82 -4.55
N VAL A 157 -6.73 9.07 -4.42
CA VAL A 157 -7.63 10.23 -4.27
C VAL A 157 -8.51 10.40 -5.51
N LEU A 158 -7.92 10.31 -6.70
CA LEU A 158 -8.63 10.45 -7.96
C LEU A 158 -9.63 9.30 -8.20
N GLY A 159 -9.30 8.07 -7.81
CA GLY A 159 -10.20 6.92 -7.88
C GLY A 159 -11.45 7.11 -7.02
N ASN A 160 -11.28 7.58 -5.78
CA ASN A 160 -12.41 7.92 -4.90
C ASN A 160 -13.26 9.05 -5.50
N LEU A 161 -12.64 10.08 -6.08
CA LEU A 161 -13.36 11.17 -6.73
C LEU A 161 -14.17 10.69 -7.93
N LEU A 162 -13.59 9.84 -8.79
CA LEU A 162 -14.28 9.27 -9.95
C LEU A 162 -15.44 8.38 -9.52
N ALA A 163 -15.28 7.61 -8.45
CA ALA A 163 -16.37 6.78 -7.92
C ALA A 163 -17.62 7.62 -7.62
N LEU A 164 -17.48 8.87 -7.14
CA LEU A 164 -18.61 9.76 -6.83
C LEU A 164 -19.36 10.25 -8.08
N PHE A 165 -18.68 10.44 -9.20
CA PHE A 165 -19.27 10.96 -10.43
C PHE A 165 -19.87 9.87 -11.32
N LEU A 166 -19.42 8.62 -11.18
CA LEU A 166 -19.91 7.51 -11.99
C LEU A 166 -21.18 6.88 -11.36
N PRO A 167 -22.22 6.59 -12.16
CA PRO A 167 -23.33 5.77 -11.70
C PRO A 167 -22.88 4.33 -11.39
N GLU A 168 -23.46 3.72 -10.36
CA GLU A 168 -23.14 2.37 -9.87
C GLU A 168 -23.05 1.31 -10.99
N LYS A 169 -23.96 1.40 -11.97
CA LYS A 169 -24.04 0.48 -13.11
C LYS A 169 -22.81 0.54 -14.04
N TYR A 170 -22.14 1.68 -14.12
CA TYR A 170 -20.99 1.89 -15.02
C TYR A 170 -19.64 1.74 -14.32
N ILE A 171 -19.60 1.74 -12.98
CA ILE A 171 -18.34 1.67 -12.22
C ILE A 171 -17.57 0.38 -12.50
N PHE A 172 -18.23 -0.79 -12.44
CA PHE A 172 -17.55 -2.06 -12.73
C PHE A 172 -17.07 -2.19 -14.18
N PRO A 173 -17.90 -1.91 -15.21
CA PRO A 173 -17.43 -1.93 -16.60
C PRO A 173 -16.26 -0.97 -16.87
N VAL A 174 -16.32 0.26 -16.33
CA VAL A 174 -15.25 1.26 -16.50
C VAL A 174 -13.98 0.81 -15.78
N SER A 175 -14.08 0.31 -14.55
CA SER A 175 -12.93 -0.22 -13.80
C SER A 175 -12.25 -1.36 -14.58
N ILE A 176 -13.02 -2.34 -15.08
CA ILE A 176 -12.48 -3.46 -15.87
C ILE A 176 -11.80 -2.96 -17.14
N ALA A 177 -12.40 -1.99 -17.85
CA ALA A 177 -11.79 -1.41 -19.05
C ALA A 177 -10.43 -0.76 -18.74
N LEU A 178 -10.33 -0.01 -17.64
CA LEU A 178 -9.07 0.61 -17.19
C LEU A 178 -8.03 -0.44 -16.72
N LEU A 179 -8.49 -1.50 -16.05
CA LEU A 179 -7.64 -2.61 -15.63
C LEU A 179 -7.10 -3.42 -16.81
N ILE A 180 -7.85 -3.55 -17.91
CA ILE A 180 -7.39 -4.18 -19.16
C ILE A 180 -6.47 -3.24 -19.93
N PHE A 181 -6.76 -1.94 -19.96
CA PHE A 181 -5.92 -0.95 -20.63
C PHE A 181 -4.49 -0.95 -20.09
N SER A 182 -4.33 -1.08 -18.77
CA SER A 182 -3.03 -1.00 -18.09
C SER A 182 -2.00 -2.04 -18.60
N PRO A 183 -2.26 -3.36 -18.57
CA PRO A 183 -1.34 -4.36 -19.10
C PRO A 183 -1.22 -4.30 -20.63
N VAL A 184 -2.29 -3.98 -21.36
CA VAL A 184 -2.22 -3.82 -22.83
C VAL A 184 -1.27 -2.68 -23.20
N TYR A 185 -1.39 -1.53 -22.55
CA TYR A 185 -0.50 -0.40 -22.76
C TYR A 185 0.95 -0.75 -22.40
N MET A 186 1.19 -1.38 -21.25
CA MET A 186 2.52 -1.83 -20.86
C MET A 186 3.11 -2.84 -21.87
N GLN A 187 2.29 -3.73 -22.42
CA GLN A 187 2.75 -4.74 -23.38
C GLN A 187 3.31 -4.09 -24.65
N PHE A 188 2.68 -3.03 -25.16
CA PHE A 188 3.11 -2.34 -26.38
C PHE A 188 4.22 -1.31 -26.14
N PHE A 189 4.12 -0.51 -25.06
CA PHE A 189 4.96 0.68 -24.90
C PHE A 189 6.08 0.53 -23.86
N LEU A 190 5.95 -0.38 -22.88
CA LEU A 190 6.99 -0.57 -21.88
C LEU A 190 8.13 -1.39 -22.46
N VAL A 191 9.37 -0.95 -22.28
CA VAL A 191 10.57 -1.65 -22.75
C VAL A 191 11.08 -2.56 -21.65
N GLU A 192 11.55 -3.76 -21.98
CA GLU A 192 12.20 -4.64 -20.98
C GLU A 192 13.57 -4.07 -20.59
N THR A 193 13.86 -4.03 -19.29
CA THR A 193 15.14 -3.52 -18.75
C THR A 193 16.14 -4.63 -18.52
N VAL A 194 15.67 -5.83 -18.15
CA VAL A 194 16.52 -6.96 -17.81
C VAL A 194 16.70 -7.87 -19.02
N LYS A 195 17.96 -8.09 -19.42
CA LYS A 195 18.29 -9.11 -20.42
C LYS A 195 18.15 -10.50 -19.78
N PRO A 196 17.35 -11.42 -20.37
CA PRO A 196 17.20 -12.77 -19.82
C PRO A 196 18.58 -13.46 -19.71
N ALA A 197 18.89 -14.02 -18.55
CA ALA A 197 20.05 -14.88 -18.41
C ALA A 197 19.85 -16.17 -19.26
N PRO A 198 20.91 -16.74 -19.85
CA PRO A 198 20.79 -17.96 -20.64
C PRO A 198 20.14 -19.09 -19.82
N ARG A 199 19.07 -19.68 -20.38
CA ARG A 199 18.28 -20.76 -19.80
C ARG A 199 19.20 -21.91 -19.37
N ARG A 200 19.22 -22.21 -18.07
CA ARG A 200 19.86 -23.39 -17.52
C ARG A 200 18.73 -24.37 -17.21
N ASP A 201 18.63 -25.46 -17.98
CA ASP A 201 17.61 -26.51 -17.83
C ASP A 201 17.54 -27.00 -16.38
N GLN A 202 16.37 -26.87 -15.72
CA GLN A 202 16.17 -27.47 -14.40
C GLN A 202 14.69 -27.49 -13.93
N ASP A 203 13.89 -28.40 -14.49
CA ASP A 203 12.48 -28.59 -14.10
C ASP A 203 12.28 -29.25 -12.71
N SER A 204 13.35 -29.75 -12.06
CA SER A 204 13.28 -30.32 -10.70
C SER A 204 13.84 -29.42 -9.59
N ALA A 205 14.39 -28.25 -9.92
CA ALA A 205 15.07 -27.37 -8.97
C ALA A 205 14.19 -26.25 -8.38
N CYS A 206 12.96 -26.05 -8.87
CA CYS A 206 12.11 -24.92 -8.46
C CYS A 206 11.81 -24.94 -6.96
N LEU A 207 11.42 -26.09 -6.40
CA LEU A 207 11.06 -26.20 -4.99
C LEU A 207 12.30 -26.12 -4.07
N THR A 208 13.41 -26.77 -4.45
CA THR A 208 14.69 -26.69 -3.72
C THR A 208 15.25 -25.27 -3.72
N ARG A 209 15.19 -24.57 -4.87
CA ARG A 209 15.59 -23.17 -5.01
C ARG A 209 14.69 -22.23 -4.22
N THR A 210 13.38 -22.50 -4.20
CA THR A 210 12.42 -21.74 -3.37
C THR A 210 12.73 -21.89 -1.89
N MET A 211 13.02 -23.12 -1.42
CA MET A 211 13.42 -23.36 -0.03
C MET A 211 14.78 -22.74 0.31
N GLU A 212 15.75 -22.79 -0.60
CA GLU A 212 17.06 -22.16 -0.42
C GLU A 212 16.94 -20.62 -0.33
N VAL A 213 16.10 -20.03 -1.17
CA VAL A 213 15.76 -18.60 -1.12
C VAL A 213 15.11 -18.24 0.21
N LEU A 214 14.10 -19.00 0.64
CA LEU A 214 13.46 -18.80 1.95
C LEU A 214 14.46 -18.90 3.09
N HIS A 215 15.35 -19.90 3.06
CA HIS A 215 16.36 -20.10 4.09
C HIS A 215 17.37 -18.95 4.14
N LYS A 216 17.88 -18.52 2.98
CA LYS A 216 18.81 -17.39 2.86
C LYS A 216 18.15 -16.08 3.32
N ARG A 217 16.87 -15.88 3.01
CA ARG A 217 16.09 -14.72 3.48
C ARG A 217 15.80 -14.78 4.97
N TYR A 218 15.45 -15.93 5.52
CA TYR A 218 15.27 -16.11 6.96
C TYR A 218 16.56 -15.76 7.72
N LYS A 219 17.71 -16.26 7.25
CA LYS A 219 19.02 -15.91 7.81
C LYS A 219 19.29 -14.40 7.70
N SER A 220 19.08 -13.81 6.53
CA SER A 220 19.26 -12.38 6.31
C SER A 220 18.33 -11.51 7.17
N MET A 221 17.07 -11.92 7.37
CA MET A 221 16.12 -11.22 8.24
C MET A 221 16.50 -11.34 9.70
N ARG A 222 17.02 -12.50 10.12
CA ARG A 222 17.56 -12.69 11.48
C ARG A 222 18.75 -11.78 11.73
N ASP A 223 19.68 -11.70 10.78
CA ASP A 223 20.84 -10.82 10.86
C ASP A 223 20.41 -9.35 10.89
N ALA A 224 19.45 -8.97 10.05
CA ALA A 224 18.84 -7.64 10.05
C ALA A 224 18.10 -7.32 11.36
N ALA A 225 17.42 -8.30 11.96
CA ALA A 225 16.74 -8.15 13.25
C ALA A 225 17.76 -7.87 14.36
N THR A 226 18.89 -8.58 14.38
CA THR A 226 19.96 -8.31 15.33
C THR A 226 20.48 -6.88 15.17
N ILE A 227 20.73 -6.45 13.94
CA ILE A 227 21.19 -5.09 13.62
C ILE A 227 20.18 -4.02 14.10
N VAL A 228 18.91 -4.19 13.75
CA VAL A 228 17.85 -3.22 14.04
C VAL A 228 17.53 -3.15 15.54
N ILE A 229 17.55 -4.28 16.25
CA ILE A 229 17.32 -4.33 17.69
C ILE A 229 18.49 -3.71 18.47
N SER A 230 19.72 -3.84 17.95
CA SER A 230 20.91 -3.27 18.57
C SER A 230 20.99 -1.74 18.46
N SER A 231 20.46 -1.14 17.40
CA SER A 231 20.45 0.32 17.24
C SER A 231 19.19 0.96 17.86
N PRO A 232 19.31 1.94 18.78
CA PRO A 232 18.16 2.60 19.38
C PRO A 232 17.31 3.37 18.35
N THR A 233 17.94 3.97 17.34
CA THR A 233 17.26 4.70 16.25
C THR A 233 16.45 3.76 15.36
N LEU A 234 17.06 2.66 14.88
CA LEU A 234 16.38 1.68 14.02
C LEU A 234 15.27 0.91 14.75
N ARG A 235 15.48 0.61 16.04
CA ARG A 235 14.45 0.05 16.90
C ARG A 235 13.26 1.00 17.03
N GLY A 236 13.52 2.29 17.23
CA GLY A 236 12.47 3.33 17.27
C GLY A 236 11.69 3.40 15.97
N ILE A 237 12.37 3.47 14.81
CA ILE A 237 11.75 3.48 13.48
C ILE A 237 10.89 2.23 13.25
N SER A 238 11.36 1.05 13.68
CA SER A 238 10.60 -0.20 13.57
C SER A 238 9.33 -0.20 14.41
N LEU A 239 9.39 0.34 15.64
CA LEU A 239 8.22 0.48 16.50
C LEU A 239 7.21 1.47 15.93
N VAL A 240 7.67 2.61 15.42
CA VAL A 240 6.82 3.60 14.74
C VAL A 240 6.11 2.96 13.55
N SER A 241 6.85 2.27 12.69
CA SER A 241 6.32 1.62 11.49
C SER A 241 5.30 0.53 11.85
N PHE A 242 5.57 -0.27 12.89
CA PHE A 242 4.65 -1.28 13.41
C PHE A 242 3.30 -0.68 13.83
N PHE A 243 3.32 0.27 14.77
CA PHE A 243 2.10 0.84 15.34
C PHE A 243 1.32 1.69 14.32
N TYR A 244 2.04 2.37 13.44
CA TYR A 244 1.45 3.11 12.33
C TYR A 244 0.70 2.17 11.38
N GLU A 245 1.36 1.12 10.88
CA GLU A 245 0.75 0.16 9.96
C GLU A 245 -0.40 -0.62 10.64
N LEU A 246 -0.26 -0.94 11.92
CA LEU A 246 -1.31 -1.58 12.72
C LEU A 246 -2.58 -0.70 12.77
N GLY A 247 -2.42 0.60 13.02
CA GLY A 247 -3.54 1.54 13.01
C GLY A 247 -4.11 1.75 11.60
N MET A 248 -3.26 2.02 10.62
CA MET A 248 -3.62 2.32 9.24
C MET A 248 -4.38 1.19 8.55
N SER A 249 -3.84 -0.04 8.62
CA SER A 249 -4.50 -1.22 8.08
C SER A 249 -5.85 -1.45 8.73
N GLY A 250 -5.97 -1.12 10.02
CA GLY A 250 -7.19 -1.31 10.81
C GLY A 250 -8.29 -0.37 10.35
N ILE A 251 -7.98 0.92 10.26
CA ILE A 251 -8.94 1.92 9.76
C ILE A 251 -9.33 1.59 8.32
N THR A 252 -8.36 1.35 7.44
CA THR A 252 -8.63 1.07 6.01
C THR A 252 -9.52 -0.16 5.81
N GLY A 253 -9.37 -1.19 6.64
CA GLY A 253 -10.16 -2.41 6.56
C GLY A 253 -11.62 -2.27 7.02
N VAL A 254 -11.93 -1.31 7.89
CA VAL A 254 -13.25 -1.21 8.55
C VAL A 254 -14.01 0.09 8.27
N LEU A 255 -13.33 1.12 7.76
CA LEU A 255 -13.88 2.46 7.58
C LEU A 255 -15.14 2.47 6.72
N TRP A 256 -15.09 1.86 5.52
CA TRP A 256 -16.22 1.89 4.60
C TRP A 256 -17.44 1.13 5.13
N TYR A 257 -17.22 0.03 5.86
CA TYR A 257 -18.29 -0.69 6.55
C TYR A 257 -18.89 0.13 7.69
N TYR A 258 -18.06 0.84 8.46
CA TYR A 258 -18.52 1.77 9.49
C TYR A 258 -19.32 2.93 8.87
N LEU A 259 -18.85 3.54 7.78
CA LEU A 259 -19.55 4.63 7.12
C LEU A 259 -20.94 4.20 6.63
N LYS A 260 -21.03 3.02 6.01
CA LYS A 260 -22.31 2.42 5.62
C LYS A 260 -23.24 2.19 6.83
N ALA A 261 -22.74 1.58 7.90
CA ALA A 261 -23.54 1.23 9.08
C ALA A 261 -23.94 2.41 9.98
N ALA A 262 -23.09 3.44 10.07
CA ALA A 262 -23.29 4.59 10.94
C ALA A 262 -24.13 5.69 10.26
N PHE A 263 -23.90 5.92 8.96
CA PHE A 263 -24.50 7.03 8.22
C PHE A 263 -25.51 6.58 7.15
N GLY A 264 -25.70 5.26 6.95
CA GLY A 264 -26.50 4.76 5.83
C GLY A 264 -25.91 5.18 4.48
N PHE A 265 -24.58 5.30 4.42
CA PHE A 265 -23.84 5.82 3.27
C PHE A 265 -23.91 4.82 2.10
N GLU A 266 -25.04 4.81 1.40
CA GLU A 266 -25.22 4.12 0.13
C GLU A 266 -24.83 5.06 -1.01
N GLN A 267 -24.10 4.56 -2.01
CA GLN A 267 -23.80 5.32 -3.24
C GLN A 267 -25.06 5.94 -3.89
N LYS A 268 -26.22 5.29 -3.71
CA LYS A 268 -27.55 5.72 -4.18
C LYS A 268 -28.00 7.08 -3.60
N SER A 269 -27.56 7.45 -2.39
CA SER A 269 -27.92 8.71 -1.74
C SER A 269 -27.20 9.93 -2.35
N ILE A 270 -26.03 9.73 -2.94
CA ILE A 270 -25.21 10.78 -3.57
C ILE A 270 -25.77 11.13 -4.95
N LEU A 271 -26.14 10.13 -5.75
CA LEU A 271 -26.68 10.32 -7.10
C LEU A 271 -28.09 10.93 -7.10
N ARG A 272 -28.94 10.59 -6.12
CA ARG A 272 -30.31 11.15 -6.03
C ARG A 272 -30.35 12.67 -5.83
N ASN A 273 -29.26 13.27 -5.34
CA ASN A 273 -29.10 14.72 -5.22
C ASN A 273 -28.45 15.37 -6.45
N SER A 274 -27.94 14.58 -7.41
CA SER A 274 -27.28 15.06 -8.63
C SER A 274 -28.25 15.22 -9.81
N ASP A 275 -29.39 14.51 -9.81
CA ASP A 275 -30.44 14.61 -10.84
C ASP A 275 -31.30 15.89 -10.75
N ALA A 276 -31.11 16.71 -9.71
CA ALA A 276 -31.65 18.07 -9.65
C ALA A 276 -30.67 19.04 -10.34
N GLY A 277 -30.76 19.12 -11.67
CA GLY A 277 -29.88 19.92 -12.51
C GLY A 277 -29.69 21.37 -12.05
N GLY A 278 -28.45 21.83 -12.11
CA GLY A 278 -28.13 23.21 -12.47
C GLY A 278 -28.43 24.31 -11.45
N SER A 279 -28.23 24.09 -10.15
CA SER A 279 -27.89 25.12 -9.14
C SER A 279 -27.99 24.53 -7.73
N ARG A 280 -26.90 23.94 -7.22
CA ARG A 280 -26.63 23.73 -5.78
C ARG A 280 -25.34 22.92 -5.58
N PHE A 281 -24.18 23.48 -5.97
CA PHE A 281 -22.88 23.11 -5.38
C PHE A 281 -22.76 23.67 -3.94
N ASN A 282 -23.80 23.50 -3.13
CA ASN A 282 -23.91 24.06 -1.77
C ASN A 282 -24.27 22.99 -0.72
N CYS A 283 -24.03 21.71 -1.00
CA CYS A 283 -24.08 20.67 0.03
C CYS A 283 -22.74 20.58 0.79
N PHE A 284 -22.18 21.73 1.16
CA PHE A 284 -21.13 21.85 2.17
C PHE A 284 -21.66 22.48 3.47
N THR A 285 -22.97 22.82 3.53
CA THR A 285 -23.57 23.52 4.68
C THR A 285 -24.89 22.92 5.17
N ASP A 286 -25.20 21.65 4.91
CA ASP A 286 -26.41 21.03 5.50
C ASP A 286 -26.25 19.61 6.05
N VAL A 287 -25.05 19.30 6.55
CA VAL A 287 -24.85 18.33 7.65
C VAL A 287 -24.63 19.11 8.94
N GLY A 288 -25.54 20.06 9.19
CA GLY A 288 -25.60 20.89 10.39
C GLY A 288 -26.89 20.69 11.21
N ALA A 289 -27.80 19.80 10.78
CA ALA A 289 -29.13 19.69 11.39
C ALA A 289 -29.63 18.26 11.64
N SER A 290 -28.73 17.29 11.87
CA SER A 290 -29.09 16.09 12.64
C SER A 290 -28.00 15.79 13.65
N THR A 291 -28.13 16.46 14.79
CA THR A 291 -27.33 16.30 15.98
C THR A 291 -27.34 14.85 16.47
N ASN A 292 -26.21 14.15 16.35
CA ASN A 292 -25.87 13.13 17.33
C ASN A 292 -24.93 13.75 18.38
N LYS A 293 -25.51 14.07 19.54
CA LYS A 293 -24.94 14.90 20.62
C LYS A 293 -23.86 14.22 21.47
N SER A 294 -23.28 13.07 21.09
CA SER A 294 -22.32 12.37 21.97
C SER A 294 -20.84 12.45 21.56
N THR A 295 -20.49 12.87 20.34
CA THR A 295 -19.09 12.85 19.89
C THR A 295 -18.51 14.19 19.51
N GLY A 296 -19.29 15.21 19.14
CA GLY A 296 -18.78 16.57 18.90
C GLY A 296 -17.81 16.74 17.72
N TRP A 297 -17.66 15.73 16.85
CA TRP A 297 -16.79 15.78 15.66
C TRP A 297 -17.62 15.90 14.37
N ARG A 298 -17.24 16.81 13.45
CA ARG A 298 -17.91 17.02 12.16
C ARG A 298 -17.50 15.94 11.14
N GLU A 299 -18.44 15.45 10.35
CA GLU A 299 -18.27 14.34 9.39
C GLU A 299 -17.25 14.64 8.27
N SER A 300 -17.21 15.89 7.79
CA SER A 300 -16.20 16.37 6.83
C SER A 300 -14.77 16.34 7.37
N ASP A 301 -14.58 16.49 8.69
CA ASP A 301 -13.25 16.45 9.30
C ASP A 301 -12.70 15.02 9.36
N ILE A 302 -13.56 13.99 9.46
CA ILE A 302 -13.14 12.59 9.54
C ILE A 302 -12.63 12.09 8.19
N VAL A 303 -13.37 12.36 7.11
CA VAL A 303 -12.99 11.96 5.73
C VAL A 303 -11.77 12.75 5.25
N HIS A 304 -11.69 14.04 5.57
CA HIS A 304 -10.54 14.86 5.23
C HIS A 304 -9.29 14.46 6.01
N ARG A 305 -9.41 14.18 7.33
CA ARG A 305 -8.30 13.65 8.13
C ARG A 305 -7.90 12.24 7.72
N PHE A 306 -8.82 11.37 7.29
CA PHE A 306 -8.50 10.05 6.74
C PHE A 306 -7.71 10.14 5.42
N THR A 307 -8.10 11.07 4.54
CA THR A 307 -7.35 11.39 3.32
C THR A 307 -5.94 11.90 3.65
N CYS A 308 -5.80 12.78 4.65
CA CYS A 308 -4.50 13.26 5.16
C CYS A 308 -3.69 12.15 5.84
N ILE A 309 -4.33 11.19 6.49
CA ILE A 309 -3.70 10.04 7.15
C ILE A 309 -3.17 9.03 6.12
N ASN A 310 -3.93 8.74 5.05
CA ASN A 310 -3.42 8.00 3.88
C ASN A 310 -2.27 8.75 3.20
N SER A 311 -2.28 10.09 3.25
CA SER A 311 -1.18 10.93 2.81
C SER A 311 0.05 10.86 3.71
N LEU A 312 -0.04 10.30 4.93
CA LEU A 312 1.12 10.12 5.82
C LEU A 312 2.01 8.92 5.41
N ARG A 313 1.47 7.96 4.62
CA ARG A 313 2.29 6.94 3.92
C ARG A 313 3.30 7.57 2.95
N ILE A 314 3.02 8.79 2.47
CA ILE A 314 3.87 9.57 1.56
C ILE A 314 5.15 10.05 2.27
N ILE A 315 5.14 10.16 3.60
CA ILE A 315 6.28 10.69 4.36
C ILE A 315 7.18 9.56 4.88
N LEU A 316 6.61 8.47 5.40
CA LEU A 316 7.42 7.39 5.99
C LEU A 316 8.24 6.58 4.98
N TRP A 317 7.68 6.24 3.81
CA TRP A 317 8.39 5.37 2.85
C TRP A 317 9.56 6.07 2.13
N PRO A 318 9.45 7.33 1.69
CA PRO A 318 10.58 8.04 1.07
C PRO A 318 11.65 8.48 2.08
N CYS A 319 11.31 8.70 3.35
CA CYS A 319 12.29 9.07 4.38
C CYS A 319 13.31 7.97 4.69
N MET A 320 12.97 6.69 4.45
CA MET A 320 13.93 5.58 4.57
C MET A 320 14.81 5.38 3.32
N GLY A 321 14.33 5.78 2.14
CA GLY A 321 15.08 5.72 0.88
C GLY A 321 15.87 7.00 0.55
N GLY A 322 15.79 8.03 1.39
CA GLY A 322 16.37 9.36 1.15
C GLY A 322 17.72 9.62 1.82
N MET A 323 18.30 8.66 2.55
CA MET A 323 19.56 8.85 3.29
C MET A 323 20.85 8.72 2.43
N ASP A 324 20.77 8.89 1.10
CA ASP A 324 21.85 8.55 0.18
C ASP A 324 22.71 9.73 -0.33
N SER A 325 22.56 10.96 0.19
CA SER A 325 23.15 12.13 -0.49
C SER A 325 24.56 12.57 -0.06
N SER A 326 25.31 11.87 0.82
CA SER A 326 26.58 12.45 1.30
C SER A 326 27.63 11.48 1.89
N THR A 327 27.95 10.36 1.23
CA THR A 327 29.12 9.52 1.61
C THR A 327 29.91 9.03 0.39
N SER A 328 31.21 8.78 0.59
CA SER A 328 32.18 8.35 -0.43
C SER A 328 31.88 6.95 -1.00
N ASP A 329 32.30 6.68 -2.25
CA ASP A 329 31.90 5.50 -3.03
C ASP A 329 32.23 4.14 -2.37
N GLN A 330 33.24 4.09 -1.51
CA GLN A 330 33.63 2.87 -0.80
C GLN A 330 32.72 2.56 0.40
N TYR A 331 32.13 3.59 1.02
CA TYR A 331 31.15 3.45 2.11
C TYR A 331 29.73 3.23 1.59
N LYS A 332 29.42 3.66 0.35
CA LYS A 332 28.10 3.45 -0.26
C LYS A 332 27.69 1.99 -0.33
N SER A 333 28.58 1.07 -0.71
CA SER A 333 28.22 -0.35 -0.87
C SER A 333 27.88 -1.03 0.46
N VAL A 334 28.63 -0.73 1.52
CA VAL A 334 28.41 -1.27 2.88
C VAL A 334 27.17 -0.61 3.51
N GLN A 335 27.01 0.70 3.34
CA GLN A 335 25.84 1.45 3.80
C GLN A 335 24.56 1.00 3.09
N HIS A 336 24.59 0.75 1.78
CA HIS A 336 23.45 0.24 1.01
C HIS A 336 23.05 -1.18 1.43
N ASP A 337 24.00 -2.07 1.73
CA ASP A 337 23.68 -3.41 2.23
C ASP A 337 23.08 -3.35 3.64
N TYR A 338 23.61 -2.47 4.50
CA TYR A 338 23.08 -2.24 5.84
C TYR A 338 21.67 -1.62 5.82
N LEU A 339 21.47 -0.58 5.01
CA LEU A 339 20.19 0.11 4.82
C LEU A 339 19.15 -0.82 4.19
N GLY A 340 19.54 -1.59 3.17
CA GLY A 340 18.67 -2.58 2.53
C GLY A 340 18.23 -3.69 3.49
N LYS A 341 19.11 -4.15 4.39
CA LYS A 341 18.76 -5.10 5.46
C LYS A 341 17.79 -4.49 6.47
N ALA A 342 18.05 -3.27 6.93
CA ALA A 342 17.17 -2.57 7.86
C ALA A 342 15.78 -2.30 7.24
N GLN A 343 15.72 -1.87 5.98
CA GLN A 343 14.47 -1.64 5.24
C GLN A 343 13.69 -2.94 5.05
N GLY A 344 14.37 -4.04 4.71
CA GLY A 344 13.73 -5.36 4.61
C GLY A 344 13.13 -5.84 5.94
N PHE A 345 13.80 -5.57 7.05
CA PHE A 345 13.27 -5.86 8.39
C PHE A 345 12.05 -5.01 8.73
N VAL A 346 12.11 -3.69 8.49
CA VAL A 346 10.96 -2.78 8.72
C VAL A 346 9.74 -3.20 7.90
N ALA A 347 9.91 -3.53 6.61
CA ALA A 347 8.83 -4.05 5.77
C ALA A 347 8.26 -5.39 6.30
N GLY A 348 9.10 -6.22 6.93
CA GLY A 348 8.67 -7.44 7.63
C GLY A 348 7.82 -7.12 8.86
N VAL A 349 8.22 -6.14 9.66
CA VAL A 349 7.47 -5.65 10.83
C VAL A 349 6.12 -5.06 10.43
N GLU A 350 6.07 -4.26 9.38
CA GLU A 350 4.83 -3.75 8.78
C GLU A 350 3.92 -4.88 8.28
N SER A 351 4.50 -5.91 7.67
CA SER A 351 3.72 -7.08 7.23
C SER A 351 3.06 -7.79 8.41
N ILE A 352 3.76 -7.96 9.54
CA ILE A 352 3.18 -8.50 10.78
C ILE A 352 2.08 -7.58 11.33
N ALA A 353 2.29 -6.26 11.30
CA ALA A 353 1.26 -5.30 11.73
C ALA A 353 -0.01 -5.39 10.88
N SER A 354 0.14 -5.46 9.56
CA SER A 354 -0.96 -5.61 8.61
C SER A 354 -1.69 -6.96 8.72
N LEU A 355 -1.01 -7.98 9.26
CA LEU A 355 -1.61 -9.26 9.61
C LEU A 355 -2.44 -9.17 10.91
N LEU A 356 -1.87 -8.58 11.95
CA LEU A 356 -2.52 -8.49 13.26
C LEU A 356 -3.68 -7.49 13.28
N SER A 357 -3.62 -6.46 12.44
CA SER A 357 -4.60 -5.39 12.47
C SER A 357 -6.03 -5.84 12.13
N PRO A 358 -6.30 -6.50 10.99
CA PRO A 358 -7.64 -6.97 10.68
C PRO A 358 -8.13 -8.06 11.63
N LEU A 359 -7.20 -8.86 12.18
CA LEU A 359 -7.50 -9.90 13.17
C LEU A 359 -8.10 -9.31 14.47
N ALA A 360 -7.63 -8.14 14.89
CA ALA A 360 -8.14 -7.43 16.06
C ALA A 360 -9.33 -6.52 15.71
N MET A 361 -9.20 -5.71 14.64
CA MET A 361 -10.14 -4.63 14.34
C MET A 361 -11.44 -5.12 13.70
N SER A 362 -11.43 -6.21 12.93
CA SER A 362 -12.65 -6.70 12.26
C SER A 362 -13.65 -7.31 13.24
N PRO A 363 -13.25 -8.21 14.17
CA PRO A 363 -14.15 -8.70 15.22
C PRO A 363 -14.63 -7.59 16.13
N LEU A 364 -13.75 -6.64 16.47
CA LEU A 364 -14.11 -5.49 17.30
C LEU A 364 -15.18 -4.62 16.63
N THR A 365 -15.02 -4.33 15.33
CA THR A 365 -16.01 -3.58 14.55
C THR A 365 -17.34 -4.33 14.49
N SER A 366 -17.30 -5.64 14.22
CA SER A 366 -18.50 -6.46 14.20
C SER A 366 -19.25 -6.42 15.54
N TRP A 367 -18.52 -6.51 16.65
CA TRP A 367 -19.15 -6.50 17.98
C TRP A 367 -19.80 -5.16 18.31
N PHE A 368 -19.12 -4.04 18.03
CA PHE A 368 -19.63 -2.69 18.30
C PHE A 368 -20.71 -2.21 17.31
N LEU A 369 -20.83 -2.84 16.15
CA LEU A 369 -21.96 -2.63 15.22
C LEU A 369 -23.16 -3.53 15.55
N SER A 370 -22.98 -4.58 16.36
CA SER A 370 -24.06 -5.47 16.78
C SER A 370 -24.94 -4.85 17.88
N THR A 371 -26.14 -5.40 18.07
CA THR A 371 -27.06 -5.01 19.16
C THR A 371 -26.53 -5.33 20.56
N ASN A 372 -25.47 -6.13 20.67
CA ASN A 372 -24.88 -6.60 21.92
C ASN A 372 -23.64 -5.78 22.36
N ALA A 373 -23.49 -4.57 21.83
CA ALA A 373 -22.35 -3.71 22.18
C ALA A 373 -22.38 -3.32 23.66
N PRO A 374 -21.23 -3.38 24.38
CA PRO A 374 -21.17 -3.07 25.81
C PRO A 374 -21.44 -1.59 26.11
N PHE A 375 -21.20 -0.71 25.13
CA PHE A 375 -21.55 0.71 25.18
C PHE A 375 -21.80 1.23 23.76
N ASN A 376 -22.56 2.33 23.65
CA ASN A 376 -22.96 2.90 22.37
C ASN A 376 -21.83 3.71 21.71
N CYS A 377 -20.88 3.02 21.09
CA CYS A 377 -19.82 3.61 20.27
C CYS A 377 -19.54 2.75 19.03
N LYS A 378 -20.32 2.96 17.97
CA LYS A 378 -20.20 2.20 16.70
C LYS A 378 -18.80 2.28 16.07
N GLY A 379 -18.06 3.37 16.32
CA GLY A 379 -16.72 3.63 15.77
C GLY A 379 -15.57 3.24 16.69
N PHE A 380 -15.82 2.44 17.74
CA PHE A 380 -14.79 2.13 18.75
C PHE A 380 -13.52 1.49 18.16
N SER A 381 -13.64 0.63 17.16
CA SER A 381 -12.48 0.05 16.46
C SER A 381 -11.61 1.10 15.77
N ILE A 382 -12.20 2.14 15.19
CA ILE A 382 -11.49 3.27 14.58
C ILE A 382 -10.77 4.08 15.68
N VAL A 383 -11.38 4.24 16.85
CA VAL A 383 -10.74 4.89 18.01
C VAL A 383 -9.52 4.07 18.47
N CYS A 384 -9.65 2.75 18.62
CA CYS A 384 -8.52 1.88 18.96
C CYS A 384 -7.39 1.98 17.93
N ALA A 385 -7.71 1.96 16.64
CA ALA A 385 -6.72 2.10 15.58
C ALA A 385 -6.05 3.50 15.59
N SER A 386 -6.81 4.55 15.92
CA SER A 386 -6.28 5.92 16.08
C SER A 386 -5.34 6.03 17.28
N ILE A 387 -5.61 5.31 18.38
CA ILE A 387 -4.69 5.23 19.53
C ILE A 387 -3.38 4.56 19.12
N CYS A 388 -3.41 3.50 18.31
CA CYS A 388 -2.18 2.90 17.77
C CYS A 388 -1.36 3.92 16.96
N MET A 389 -2.01 4.70 16.11
CA MET A 389 -1.33 5.78 15.38
C MET A 389 -0.78 6.87 16.29
N MET A 390 -1.49 7.24 17.35
CA MET A 390 -0.99 8.19 18.35
C MET A 390 0.23 7.65 19.09
N ILE A 391 0.26 6.36 19.41
CA ILE A 391 1.45 5.70 19.98
C ILE A 391 2.62 5.79 19.01
N ALA A 392 2.39 5.52 17.72
CA ALA A 392 3.40 5.67 16.68
C ALA A 392 3.94 7.12 16.62
N LEU A 393 3.05 8.12 16.68
CA LEU A 393 3.44 9.54 16.71
C LEU A 393 4.28 9.87 17.96
N CYS A 394 3.90 9.37 19.13
CA CYS A 394 4.68 9.56 20.35
C CYS A 394 6.09 8.98 20.22
N TYR A 395 6.22 7.75 19.71
CA TYR A 395 7.54 7.16 19.45
C TYR A 395 8.33 7.95 18.40
N ALA A 396 7.66 8.47 17.38
CA ALA A 396 8.30 9.30 16.36
C ALA A 396 8.86 10.60 16.95
N CYS A 397 8.12 11.25 17.85
CA CYS A 397 8.60 12.45 18.56
C CYS A 397 9.76 12.17 19.54
N LEU A 398 9.91 10.91 19.99
CA LEU A 398 10.99 10.49 20.89
C LEU A 398 12.26 10.07 20.14
N LEU A 399 12.23 9.94 18.81
CA LEU A 399 13.40 9.69 17.99
C LEU A 399 14.30 10.94 18.01
N LYS A 400 15.52 10.79 18.52
CA LYS A 400 16.55 11.83 18.37
C LYS A 400 17.19 11.71 16.98
N PRO A 401 17.35 12.82 16.24
CA PRO A 401 18.11 12.79 15.00
C PRO A 401 19.57 12.42 15.33
N GLU A 402 20.05 11.34 14.72
CA GLU A 402 21.44 10.93 14.83
C GLU A 402 22.28 11.96 14.05
N VAL A 403 22.99 12.83 14.79
CA VAL A 403 23.92 13.79 14.19
C VAL A 403 25.08 12.97 13.63
N LEU A 404 25.22 12.96 12.30
CA LEU A 404 26.41 12.43 11.63
C LEU A 404 27.62 13.15 12.24
N PRO A 405 28.68 12.46 12.71
CA PRO A 405 29.88 13.13 13.16
C PRO A 405 30.40 14.00 12.01
N SER A 406 30.53 15.31 12.24
CA SER A 406 31.26 16.19 11.34
C SER A 406 32.67 15.64 11.20
N HIS A 407 33.04 15.27 9.97
CA HIS A 407 34.43 15.17 9.61
C HIS A 407 34.98 16.60 9.59
N ASP A 408 35.35 17.12 10.75
CA ASP A 408 36.28 18.24 10.84
C ASP A 408 37.65 17.67 10.47
N SER A 409 37.94 17.72 9.17
CA SER A 409 39.29 17.62 8.64
C SER A 409 39.80 19.05 8.45
N GLU A 410 40.46 19.57 9.48
CA GLU A 410 41.48 20.61 9.31
C GLU A 410 42.84 19.95 9.53
N ASP A 411 43.58 19.87 8.42
CA ASP A 411 45.03 19.99 8.28
C ASP A 411 45.95 19.35 9.34
N ASP A 412 46.59 18.25 8.95
CA ASP A 412 48.04 18.03 9.17
C ASP A 412 48.54 17.02 8.13
N ILE A 413 48.61 17.46 6.87
CA ILE A 413 49.53 16.89 5.89
C ILE A 413 50.75 17.81 5.87
N GLU A 414 51.67 17.63 6.82
CA GLU A 414 53.06 18.03 6.63
C GLU A 414 53.92 16.79 6.35
N THR A 415 54.07 16.50 5.06
CA THR A 415 55.36 16.09 4.48
C THR A 415 55.43 16.81 3.14
N PRO A 416 56.57 17.44 2.77
CA PRO A 416 57.83 16.71 2.59
C PRO A 416 59.11 17.52 2.86
N LEU A 417 60.27 16.85 3.03
CA LEU A 417 61.50 17.13 2.26
C LEU A 417 62.62 16.16 2.66
N LEU A 418 63.04 15.37 1.67
CA LEU A 418 64.40 14.86 1.56
C LEU A 418 65.35 16.05 1.30
N SER A 419 66.41 16.16 2.07
CA SER A 419 67.66 16.78 1.62
C SER A 419 68.85 16.13 2.32
N ASP A 420 69.75 15.63 1.49
CA ASP A 420 71.09 15.13 1.80
C ASP A 420 71.86 16.01 2.78
N SER A 421 72.48 15.42 3.81
CA SER A 421 73.95 15.39 4.06
C SER A 421 74.29 14.76 5.40
#